data_AF-A0A938CYP4-F1
#
_entry.id   AF-A0A938CYP4-F1
#
_cell.length_a   1.000
_cell.length_b   1.000
_cell.length_c   1.000
_cell.angle_alpha   90.00
_cell.angle_beta   90.00
_cell.angle_gamma   90.00
#
_symmetry.space_group_name_H-M   'P 1'
#
loop_
_entity.id
_entity.type
_entity.pdbx_description
1 polymer ?
#
loop_
_entity_poly.entity_id
_entity_poly.type
_entity_poly.pdbx_seq_one_letter_code
_entity_poly.pdbx_strand_id
1 'polypeptide(L)'
;IARALNLSRAEVHGVVSFYHDFSARPDPRPCVELCWAEACQARGVEAILAAAEGAAGERVRLKTVYCLGLCSAGPAARVGDSVHARLDEAGLVRLIDTL
;
A
#
# COMPACT_ATOMS: atom_id res chain seq x y z
N ILE A 1 19.06 15.44 9.72
CA ILE A 1 19.17 14.01 10.09
C ILE A 1 20.64 13.64 10.33
N ALA A 2 21.48 13.45 9.30
CA ALA A 2 22.88 13.01 9.44
C ALA A 2 23.70 13.74 10.51
N ARG A 3 23.79 15.08 10.43
CA ARG A 3 24.51 15.91 11.41
C ARG A 3 23.94 15.80 12.83
N ALA A 4 22.62 15.70 12.98
CA ALA A 4 21.96 15.66 14.28
C ALA A 4 22.13 14.31 14.98
N LEU A 5 22.32 13.23 14.22
CA LEU A 5 22.50 11.87 14.74
C LEU A 5 23.96 11.40 14.72
N ASN A 6 24.91 12.30 14.38
CA ASN A 6 26.34 11.97 14.22
C ASN A 6 26.61 10.82 13.22
N LEU A 7 25.87 10.81 12.11
CA LEU A 7 26.00 9.83 11.02
C LEU A 7 26.53 10.49 9.74
N SER A 8 27.14 9.69 8.87
CA SER A 8 27.49 10.11 7.52
C SER A 8 26.24 10.28 6.65
N ARG A 9 26.35 11.08 5.59
CA ARG A 9 25.29 11.17 4.58
C ARG A 9 25.03 9.82 3.91
N ALA A 10 26.08 9.03 3.69
CA ALA A 10 25.98 7.71 3.06
C ALA A 10 25.11 6.75 3.88
N GLU A 11 25.27 6.72 5.20
CA GLU A 11 24.43 5.89 6.09
C GLU A 11 22.95 6.29 6.03
N VAL A 12 22.68 7.60 6.09
CA VAL A 12 21.28 8.09 5.98
C VAL A 12 20.69 7.77 4.61
N HIS A 13 21.45 7.97 3.53
CA HIS A 13 21.00 7.59 2.19
C HIS A 13 20.77 6.08 2.07
N GLY A 14 21.63 5.25 2.68
CA GLY A 14 21.47 3.80 2.74
C GLY A 14 20.13 3.41 3.36
N VAL A 15 19.81 3.94 4.55
CA VAL A 15 18.52 3.70 5.22
C VAL A 15 17.33 4.15 4.36
N VAL A 16 17.38 5.37 3.83
CA VAL A 16 16.28 5.91 3.00
C VAL A 16 16.07 5.08 1.73
N SER A 17 17.13 4.59 1.10
CA SER A 17 17.02 3.73 -0.09
C SER A 17 16.60 2.29 0.22
N PHE A 18 16.86 1.81 1.44
CA PHE A 18 16.59 0.43 1.84
C PHE A 18 15.10 0.19 2.15
N TYR A 19 14.47 1.11 2.87
CA TYR A 19 13.05 1.01 3.19
C TYR A 19 12.18 1.55 2.04
N HIS A 20 11.41 0.66 1.43
CA HIS A 20 10.51 0.95 0.29
C HIS A 20 9.40 1.97 0.61
N ASP A 21 9.19 2.27 1.89
CA ASP A 21 8.20 3.26 2.34
C ASP A 21 8.71 4.69 2.19
N PHE A 22 10.03 4.90 2.11
CA PHE A 22 10.57 6.21 1.79
C PHE A 22 10.54 6.44 0.29
N SER A 23 9.90 7.53 -0.12
CA SER A 23 9.91 7.99 -1.51
C SER A 23 10.84 9.19 -1.70
N ALA A 24 11.62 9.17 -2.78
CA ALA A 24 12.44 10.31 -3.19
C ALA A 24 11.60 11.45 -3.81
N ARG A 25 10.40 11.14 -4.32
CA ARG A 25 9.48 12.13 -4.92
C ARG A 25 8.11 12.02 -4.25
N PRO A 26 7.53 13.13 -3.77
CA PRO A 26 6.18 13.09 -3.23
C PRO A 26 5.19 12.76 -4.34
N ASP A 27 4.24 11.86 -4.04
CA ASP A 27 3.04 11.66 -4.86
C ASP A 27 1.87 12.30 -4.10
N PRO A 28 1.18 13.29 -4.67
CA PRO A 28 0.09 14.00 -3.98
C PRO A 28 -1.20 13.18 -3.90
N ARG A 29 -1.30 12.05 -4.61
CA ARG A 29 -2.52 11.25 -4.66
C ARG A 29 -2.69 10.42 -3.39
N PRO A 30 -3.94 10.17 -2.94
CA PRO A 30 -4.22 9.14 -1.95
C PRO A 30 -3.62 7.80 -2.39
N CYS A 31 -3.03 7.06 -1.45
CA CYS A 31 -2.40 5.77 -1.73
C CYS A 31 -3.18 4.64 -1.08
N VAL A 32 -3.61 3.67 -1.89
CA VAL A 32 -4.20 2.40 -1.44
C VAL A 32 -3.15 1.31 -1.60
N GLU A 33 -2.76 0.70 -0.49
CA GLU A 33 -1.80 -0.40 -0.45
C GLU A 33 -2.53 -1.74 -0.29
N LEU A 34 -2.65 -2.49 -1.38
CA LEU A 34 -3.34 -3.78 -1.43
C LEU A 34 -2.39 -4.92 -1.03
N CYS A 35 -2.82 -5.76 -0.11
CA CYS A 35 -2.03 -6.90 0.35
C CYS A 35 -1.86 -7.94 -0.77
N TRP A 36 -0.61 -8.20 -1.14
CA TRP A 36 -0.23 -9.15 -2.19
C TRP A 36 0.46 -10.41 -1.66
N ALA A 37 0.35 -10.68 -0.36
CA ALA A 37 0.85 -11.90 0.25
C ALA A 37 -0.08 -13.10 0.01
N GLU A 38 0.44 -14.30 0.25
CA GLU A 38 -0.14 -15.59 -0.12
C GLU A 38 -1.52 -15.81 0.48
N ALA A 39 -1.75 -15.36 1.71
CA ALA A 39 -3.07 -15.48 2.35
C ALA A 39 -4.15 -14.63 1.64
N CYS A 40 -3.79 -13.48 1.06
CA CYS A 40 -4.73 -12.65 0.30
C CYS A 40 -4.90 -13.18 -1.14
N GLN A 41 -3.84 -13.73 -1.74
CA GLN A 41 -3.92 -14.44 -3.03
C GLN A 41 -4.81 -15.67 -2.94
N ALA A 42 -4.66 -16.50 -1.91
CA ALA A 42 -5.53 -17.66 -1.65
C ALA A 42 -7.00 -17.27 -1.44
N ARG A 43 -7.28 -16.00 -1.13
CA ARG A 43 -8.63 -15.44 -0.97
C ARG A 43 -9.10 -14.64 -2.18
N GLY A 44 -8.38 -14.69 -3.29
CA GLY A 44 -8.81 -14.14 -4.58
C GLY A 44 -8.53 -12.65 -4.80
N VAL A 45 -7.54 -12.06 -4.11
CA VAL A 45 -7.18 -10.63 -4.32
C VAL A 45 -6.81 -10.30 -5.78
N GLU A 46 -6.28 -11.28 -6.52
CA GLU A 46 -5.93 -11.11 -7.94
C GLU A 46 -7.17 -10.88 -8.81
N ALA A 47 -8.29 -11.53 -8.48
CA ALA A 47 -9.52 -11.42 -9.25
C ALA A 47 -10.16 -10.02 -9.16
N ILE A 48 -9.89 -9.27 -8.09
CA ILE A 48 -10.48 -7.94 -7.85
C ILE A 48 -9.56 -6.79 -8.24
N LEU A 49 -8.34 -7.07 -8.71
CA LEU A 49 -7.36 -6.04 -9.06
C LEU A 49 -7.84 -5.16 -10.23
N ALA A 50 -8.38 -5.75 -11.29
CA ALA A 50 -8.81 -5.00 -12.47
C ALA A 50 -9.91 -3.98 -12.16
N ALA A 51 -10.86 -4.33 -11.29
CA ALA A 51 -11.90 -3.41 -10.83
C ALA A 51 -11.30 -2.27 -9.98
N ALA A 52 -10.31 -2.58 -9.13
CA ALA A 52 -9.61 -1.59 -8.33
C ALA A 52 -8.82 -0.60 -9.20
N GLU A 53 -8.12 -1.09 -10.23
CA GLU A 53 -7.41 -0.25 -11.21
C GLU A 53 -8.37 0.66 -11.98
N GLY A 54 -9.51 0.13 -12.41
CA GLY A 54 -10.57 0.91 -13.06
C GLY A 54 -11.15 2.01 -12.17
N ALA A 55 -11.42 1.71 -10.90
CA ALA A 55 -11.92 2.69 -9.92
C ALA A 55 -10.87 3.75 -9.56
N ALA A 56 -9.59 3.35 -9.45
CA ALA A 56 -8.50 4.25 -9.09
C ALA A 56 -8.19 5.26 -10.22
N GLY A 57 -8.13 4.77 -11.46
CA GLY A 57 -7.70 5.57 -12.62
C GLY A 57 -6.39 6.31 -12.32
N GLU A 58 -6.35 7.61 -12.63
CA GLU A 58 -5.20 8.46 -12.30
C GLU A 58 -5.31 9.17 -10.94
N ARG A 59 -6.49 9.12 -10.30
CA ARG A 59 -6.80 9.87 -9.07
C ARG A 59 -6.18 9.26 -7.82
N VAL A 60 -6.12 7.93 -7.76
CA VAL A 60 -5.63 7.18 -6.60
C VAL A 60 -4.41 6.36 -7.01
N ARG A 61 -3.36 6.40 -6.17
CA ARG A 61 -2.19 5.56 -6.33
C ARG A 61 -2.49 4.18 -5.75
N LEU A 62 -2.62 3.17 -6.60
CA LEU A 62 -2.69 1.79 -6.17
C LEU A 62 -1.28 1.19 -6.10
N LYS A 63 -0.89 0.68 -4.93
CA LYS A 63 0.40 -0.01 -4.69
C LYS A 63 0.12 -1.37 -4.05
N THR A 64 1.02 -2.33 -4.25
CA THR A 64 1.00 -3.60 -3.51
C THR A 64 1.90 -3.55 -2.27
N VAL A 65 1.49 -4.25 -1.23
CA VAL A 65 2.26 -4.45 0.00
C VAL A 65 2.33 -5.92 0.36
N TYR A 66 3.50 -6.38 0.80
CA TYR A 66 3.67 -7.77 1.22
C TYR A 66 3.31 -7.92 2.69
N CYS A 67 2.07 -8.35 2.90
CA CYS A 67 1.45 -8.66 4.19
C CYS A 67 1.10 -7.42 5.03
N LEU A 68 -0.13 -7.44 5.58
CA LEU A 68 -0.65 -6.46 6.54
C LEU A 68 -1.01 -7.10 7.90
N GLY A 69 -0.60 -8.36 8.14
CA GLY A 69 -0.91 -9.08 9.38
C GLY A 69 -2.39 -9.49 9.53
N LEU A 70 -3.21 -9.35 8.49
CA LEU A 70 -4.65 -9.63 8.49
C LEU A 70 -5.00 -10.95 7.80
N CYS A 71 -4.14 -11.96 7.91
CA CYS A 71 -4.22 -13.20 7.12
C CYS A 71 -5.58 -13.92 7.24
N SER A 72 -6.15 -13.99 8.44
CA SER A 72 -7.46 -14.62 8.69
C SER A 72 -8.65 -13.82 8.13
N ALA A 73 -8.44 -12.55 7.83
CA ALA A 73 -9.47 -11.60 7.41
C ALA A 73 -9.14 -10.95 6.06
N GLY A 74 -8.32 -11.57 5.20
CA GLY A 74 -8.05 -11.06 3.86
C GLY A 74 -9.28 -11.12 2.93
N PRO A 75 -9.18 -10.62 1.68
CA PRO A 75 -8.20 -9.65 1.20
C PRO A 75 -8.18 -8.37 2.03
N ALA A 76 -7.01 -7.73 2.13
CA ALA A 76 -6.80 -6.56 2.98
C ALA A 76 -6.11 -5.44 2.22
N ALA A 77 -6.39 -4.20 2.61
CA ALA A 77 -5.72 -3.01 2.08
C ALA A 77 -5.44 -2.00 3.20
N ARG A 78 -4.49 -1.09 2.97
CA ARG A 78 -4.18 0.04 3.84
C ARG A 78 -4.36 1.36 3.09
N VAL A 79 -4.93 2.36 3.76
CA VAL A 79 -4.98 3.75 3.29
C VAL A 79 -4.48 4.65 4.42
N GLY A 80 -3.30 5.25 4.23
CA GLY A 80 -2.61 5.94 5.32
C GLY A 80 -2.36 5.01 6.50
N ASP A 81 -2.90 5.36 7.68
CA ASP A 81 -2.81 4.54 8.90
C ASP A 81 -3.99 3.57 9.08
N SER A 82 -5.01 3.65 8.21
CA SER A 82 -6.23 2.84 8.32
C SER A 82 -6.08 1.53 7.56
N VAL A 83 -6.46 0.43 8.21
CA VAL A 83 -6.47 -0.92 7.61
C VAL A 83 -7.90 -1.38 7.35
N HIS A 84 -8.08 -2.03 6.21
CA HIS A 84 -9.35 -2.55 5.73
C HIS A 84 -9.21 -4.05 5.46
N ALA A 85 -10.21 -4.82 5.88
CA ALA A 85 -10.19 -6.28 5.85
C ALA A 85 -11.49 -6.81 5.23
N ARG A 86 -11.48 -8.08 4.82
CA ARG A 86 -12.57 -8.80 4.15
C ARG A 86 -13.05 -8.04 2.91
N LEU A 87 -12.11 -7.50 2.15
CA LEU A 87 -12.43 -6.75 0.93
C LEU A 87 -12.83 -7.73 -0.18
N ASP A 88 -14.06 -7.58 -0.64
CA ASP A 88 -14.51 -8.06 -1.94
C ASP A 88 -14.34 -6.95 -2.99
N GLU A 89 -14.67 -7.25 -4.25
CA GLU A 89 -14.57 -6.29 -5.35
C GLU A 89 -15.34 -4.99 -5.05
N ALA A 90 -16.60 -5.12 -4.63
CA ALA A 90 -17.46 -3.98 -4.35
C ALA A 90 -16.93 -3.16 -3.16
N GLY A 91 -16.40 -3.81 -2.12
CA GLY A 91 -15.78 -3.15 -0.97
C GLY A 91 -14.52 -2.39 -1.33
N LEU A 92 -13.67 -2.96 -2.18
CA LEU A 92 -12.46 -2.29 -2.65
C LEU A 92 -12.77 -1.09 -3.55
N VAL A 93 -13.72 -1.21 -4.47
CA VAL A 93 -14.16 -0.09 -5.32
C VAL A 93 -14.76 1.03 -4.48
N ARG A 94 -15.67 0.71 -3.55
CA ARG A 94 -16.22 1.73 -2.63
C ARG A 94 -15.15 2.42 -1.80
N LEU A 95 -14.15 1.67 -1.32
CA LEU A 95 -13.02 2.26 -0.58
C LEU A 95 -12.30 3.29 -1.46
N ILE A 96 -12.01 2.94 -2.71
CA ILE A 96 -11.33 3.83 -3.66
C ILE A 96 -12.16 5.06 -4.01
N ASP A 97 -13.47 4.91 -4.21
CA ASP A 97 -14.37 6.03 -4.57
C ASP A 97 -14.53 7.07 -3.45
N THR A 98 -14.23 6.72 -2.21
CA THR A 98 -14.29 7.64 -1.06
C THR A 98 -13.04 8.52 -0.90
N LEU A 99 -11.99 8.30 -1.71
CA LEU A 99 -10.71 9.00 -1.65
C LEU A 99 -10.61 10.10 -2.72
#